data_AF-A0A535VD98-F1
#
_entry.id   AF-A0A535VD98-F1
#
_cell.length_a   1.000
_cell.length_b   1.000
_cell.length_c   1.000
_cell.angle_alpha   90.00
_cell.angle_beta   90.00
_cell.angle_gamma   90.00
#
_symmetry.space_group_name_H-M   'P 1'
#
loop_
_entity.id
_entity.type
_entity.pdbx_description
1 polymer ?
#
loop_
_entity_poly.entity_id
_entity_poly.type
_entity_poly.pdbx_seq_one_letter_code
_entity_poly.pdbx_strand_id
1 'polypeptide(L)'
;KAAYAFSVGLLLDPHNPVTQPMAAAMAAGMTPPLGLALATVLFKNRFTAEEREAGVAAWVLGASFITEGAIPFAAEDPFRVIPAVMVGSGLTGALSMFFGIQLHVPHGGIWVMFIPGVVNGLLLYLLTIVIGTIVTAGMLFVLKRPITVEAEEEAEAVAVKAA
;
A
#
# COMPACT_ATOMS: atom_id res chain seq x y z
N LYS A 1 -2.40 -1.75 -11.71
CA LYS A 1 -2.13 -2.69 -12.84
C LYS A 1 -1.64 -1.97 -14.10
N ALA A 2 -2.28 -0.91 -14.59
CA ALA A 2 -1.81 -0.15 -15.76
C ALA A 2 -0.36 0.38 -15.63
N ALA A 3 -0.02 1.02 -14.51
CA ALA A 3 1.35 1.53 -14.27
C ALA A 3 2.43 0.43 -14.28
N TYR A 4 2.10 -0.77 -13.82
CA TYR A 4 3.00 -1.92 -13.88
C TYR A 4 3.23 -2.36 -15.32
N ALA A 5 2.17 -2.58 -16.08
CA ALA A 5 2.27 -2.99 -17.49
C ALA A 5 3.08 -1.98 -18.31
N PHE A 6 2.86 -0.68 -18.07
CA PHE A 6 3.66 0.39 -18.68
C PHE A 6 5.15 0.26 -18.31
N SER A 7 5.46 0.06 -17.03
CA SER A 7 6.83 -0.07 -16.56
C SER A 7 7.53 -1.33 -17.09
N VAL A 8 6.79 -2.44 -17.24
CA VAL A 8 7.29 -3.66 -17.91
C VAL A 8 7.65 -3.35 -19.36
N GLY A 9 6.77 -2.64 -20.09
CA GLY A 9 7.04 -2.26 -21.47
C GLY A 9 8.32 -1.44 -21.63
N LEU A 10 8.54 -0.48 -20.73
CA LEU A 10 9.78 0.31 -20.71
C LEU A 10 11.02 -0.48 -20.29
N LEU A 11 10.87 -1.42 -19.35
CA LEU A 11 11.97 -2.27 -18.88
C LEU A 11 12.44 -3.25 -19.98
N LEU A 12 11.51 -3.73 -20.80
CA LEU A 12 11.77 -4.74 -21.85
C LEU A 12 12.14 -4.13 -23.21
N ASP A 13 12.28 -2.80 -23.32
CA ASP A 13 12.80 -2.17 -24.54
C ASP A 13 14.23 -2.67 -24.81
N PRO A 14 14.48 -3.35 -25.94
CA PRO A 14 15.78 -3.94 -26.25
C PRO A 14 16.86 -2.91 -26.62
N HIS A 15 16.47 -1.67 -26.93
CA HIS A 15 17.37 -0.61 -27.35
C HIS A 15 17.66 0.39 -26.23
N ASN A 16 16.68 0.67 -25.37
CA ASN A 16 16.85 1.61 -24.26
C ASN A 16 15.98 1.23 -23.05
N PRO A 17 16.39 0.24 -22.24
CA PRO A 17 15.61 -0.20 -21.09
C PRO A 17 15.57 0.87 -20.00
N VAL A 18 14.36 1.24 -19.57
CA VAL A 18 14.15 2.21 -18.49
C VAL A 18 13.65 1.51 -17.23
N THR A 19 14.49 1.46 -16.20
CA THR A 19 14.28 0.65 -14.98
C THR A 19 13.65 1.41 -13.81
N GLN A 20 13.68 2.75 -13.83
CA GLN A 20 13.17 3.56 -12.72
C GLN A 20 11.63 3.48 -12.55
N PRO A 21 10.81 3.53 -13.63
CA PRO A 21 9.36 3.39 -13.50
C PRO A 21 8.95 2.06 -12.86
N MET A 22 9.73 0.99 -13.12
CA MET A 22 9.51 -0.32 -12.48
C MET A 22 9.67 -0.23 -10.97
N ALA A 23 10.79 0.36 -10.49
CA ALA A 23 11.01 0.57 -9.06
C ALA A 23 9.89 1.39 -8.43
N ALA A 24 9.51 2.50 -9.07
CA ALA A 24 8.47 3.39 -8.58
C ALA A 24 7.11 2.69 -8.50
N ALA A 25 6.72 1.94 -9.53
CA ALA A 25 5.45 1.21 -9.57
C ALA A 25 5.39 0.11 -8.50
N MET A 26 6.51 -0.62 -8.31
CA MET A 26 6.61 -1.67 -7.29
C MET A 26 6.51 -1.09 -5.88
N ALA A 27 7.35 -0.11 -5.54
CA ALA A 27 7.32 0.52 -4.22
C ALA A 27 5.96 1.13 -3.92
N ALA A 28 5.41 1.90 -4.87
CA ALA A 28 4.11 2.54 -4.71
C ALA A 28 3.00 1.52 -4.42
N GLY A 29 2.95 0.40 -5.14
CA GLY A 29 1.90 -0.61 -4.94
C GLY A 29 2.01 -1.43 -3.64
N MET A 30 3.17 -1.45 -2.98
CA MET A 30 3.29 -2.06 -1.64
C MET A 30 2.66 -1.16 -0.55
N THR A 31 2.65 0.15 -0.75
CA THR A 31 2.28 1.10 0.31
C THR A 31 0.79 1.14 0.71
N PRO A 32 -0.21 0.95 -0.18
CA PRO A 32 -1.62 0.91 0.23
C PRO A 32 -1.92 -0.16 1.29
N PRO A 33 -1.69 -1.47 1.03
CA PRO A 33 -1.97 -2.50 2.02
C PRO A 33 -1.08 -2.38 3.27
N LEU A 34 0.19 -2.01 3.15
CA LEU A 34 1.07 -1.81 4.31
C LEU A 34 0.59 -0.64 5.19
N GLY A 35 0.17 0.47 4.57
CA GLY A 35 -0.33 1.66 5.27
C GLY A 35 -1.64 1.40 5.98
N LEU A 36 -2.54 0.62 5.36
CA LEU A 36 -3.79 0.18 5.98
C LEU A 36 -3.53 -0.76 7.16
N ALA A 37 -2.66 -1.75 6.98
CA ALA A 37 -2.24 -2.67 8.04
C ALA A 37 -1.60 -1.95 9.22
N LEU A 38 -0.80 -0.91 8.95
CA LEU A 38 -0.23 -0.05 9.99
C LEU A 38 -1.31 0.77 10.71
N ALA A 39 -2.23 1.37 9.94
CA ALA A 39 -3.29 2.21 10.49
C ALA A 39 -4.25 1.43 11.41
N THR A 40 -4.58 0.17 11.08
CA THR A 40 -5.45 -0.66 11.93
C THR A 40 -4.80 -0.99 13.27
N VAL A 41 -3.47 -1.11 13.33
CA VAL A 41 -2.73 -1.35 14.56
C VAL A 41 -2.61 -0.08 15.40
N LEU A 42 -2.32 1.07 14.76
CA LEU A 42 -2.09 2.34 15.45
C LEU A 42 -3.38 3.05 15.89
N PHE A 43 -4.43 2.97 15.08
CA PHE A 43 -5.66 3.75 15.24
C PHE A 43 -6.88 2.83 15.34
N LYS A 44 -6.78 1.78 16.16
CA LYS A 44 -7.79 0.72 16.31
C LYS A 44 -9.21 1.27 16.39
N ASN A 45 -9.43 2.32 17.18
CA ASN A 45 -10.74 2.95 17.38
C ASN A 45 -11.37 3.59 16.13
N ARG A 46 -10.72 3.53 14.97
CA ARG A 46 -11.20 4.06 13.69
C ARG A 46 -11.52 2.98 12.66
N PHE A 47 -11.29 1.73 13.03
CA PHE A 47 -11.48 0.57 12.17
C PHE A 47 -12.39 -0.45 12.86
N THR A 48 -13.28 -1.08 12.09
CA THR A 48 -14.16 -2.15 12.58
C THR A 48 -13.37 -3.41 12.96
N ALA A 49 -14.03 -4.40 13.57
CA ALA A 49 -13.39 -5.68 13.88
C ALA A 49 -12.89 -6.39 12.60
N GLU A 50 -13.71 -6.37 11.55
CA GLU A 50 -13.43 -6.97 10.24
C GLU A 50 -12.27 -6.25 9.55
N GLU A 51 -12.23 -4.91 9.59
CA GLU A 51 -11.12 -4.13 9.05
C GLU A 51 -9.80 -4.43 9.78
N ARG A 52 -9.85 -4.62 11.11
CA ARG A 52 -8.65 -4.98 11.90
C ARG A 52 -8.16 -6.39 11.56
N GLU A 53 -9.06 -7.35 11.38
CA GLU A 53 -8.72 -8.71 10.95
C GLU A 53 -8.11 -8.72 9.54
N ALA A 54 -8.74 -8.01 8.60
CA ALA A 54 -8.20 -7.81 7.25
C ALA A 54 -6.81 -7.13 7.27
N GLY A 55 -6.57 -6.25 8.25
CA GLY A 55 -5.29 -5.58 8.45
C GLY A 55 -4.14 -6.54 8.74
N VAL A 56 -4.40 -7.67 9.40
CA VAL A 56 -3.36 -8.69 9.66
C VAL A 56 -2.90 -9.32 8.35
N ALA A 57 -3.83 -9.68 7.47
CA ALA A 57 -3.51 -10.23 6.15
C ALA A 57 -2.84 -9.17 5.25
N ALA A 58 -3.26 -7.91 5.36
CA ALA A 58 -2.74 -6.81 4.55
C ALA A 58 -1.23 -6.57 4.71
N TRP A 59 -0.62 -6.92 5.87
CA TRP A 59 0.83 -6.89 6.04
C TRP A 59 1.56 -7.78 5.03
N VAL A 60 1.18 -9.06 4.96
CA VAL A 60 1.85 -10.05 4.11
C VAL A 60 1.55 -9.79 2.64
N LEU A 61 0.29 -9.44 2.34
CA LEU A 61 -0.12 -9.08 0.99
C LEU A 61 0.65 -7.85 0.49
N GLY A 62 0.73 -6.79 1.30
CA GLY A 62 1.47 -5.59 0.95
C GLY A 62 2.97 -5.80 0.81
N ALA A 63 3.57 -6.55 1.73
CA ALA A 63 4.96 -6.96 1.64
C ALA A 63 5.24 -7.78 0.37
N SER A 64 4.23 -8.46 -0.19
CA SER A 64 4.32 -9.25 -1.41
C SER A 64 3.85 -8.52 -2.67
N PHE A 65 3.63 -7.20 -2.60
CA PHE A 65 3.09 -6.38 -3.71
C PHE A 65 1.71 -6.86 -4.21
N ILE A 66 0.91 -7.44 -3.31
CA ILE A 66 -0.47 -7.79 -3.57
C ILE A 66 -1.36 -6.64 -3.07
N THR A 67 -1.78 -5.81 -4.02
CA THR A 67 -2.59 -4.60 -3.77
C THR A 67 -4.02 -4.91 -3.31
N GLU A 68 -4.49 -6.14 -3.53
CA GLU A 68 -5.83 -6.60 -3.23
C GLU A 68 -6.14 -6.55 -1.73
N GLY A 69 -5.12 -6.56 -0.86
CA GLY A 69 -5.30 -6.36 0.59
C GLY A 69 -5.92 -5.02 0.98
N ALA A 70 -5.95 -4.03 0.07
CA ALA A 70 -6.60 -2.75 0.29
C ALA A 70 -8.09 -2.70 -0.12
N ILE A 71 -8.56 -3.68 -0.92
CA ILE A 71 -9.94 -3.73 -1.42
C ILE A 71 -10.98 -3.71 -0.30
N PRO A 72 -10.90 -4.53 0.77
CA PRO A 72 -11.96 -4.53 1.80
C PRO A 72 -12.11 -3.15 2.47
N PHE A 73 -11.00 -2.46 2.73
CA PHE A 73 -11.01 -1.12 3.33
C PHE A 73 -11.59 -0.06 2.39
N ALA A 74 -11.23 -0.12 1.11
CA ALA A 74 -11.74 0.83 0.11
C ALA A 74 -13.21 0.59 -0.22
N ALA A 75 -13.71 -0.65 -0.08
CA ALA A 75 -15.13 -0.96 -0.22
C ALA A 75 -15.95 -0.39 0.94
N GLU A 76 -15.42 -0.46 2.16
CA GLU A 76 -16.08 0.06 3.37
C GLU A 76 -16.08 1.59 3.43
N ASP A 77 -14.93 2.23 3.16
CA ASP A 77 -14.77 3.69 3.25
C ASP A 77 -13.99 4.29 2.06
N PRO A 78 -14.59 4.29 0.85
CA PRO A 78 -13.89 4.67 -0.38
C PRO A 78 -13.39 6.12 -0.34
N PHE A 79 -14.19 7.04 0.19
CA PHE A 79 -13.88 8.47 0.16
C PHE A 79 -12.72 8.85 1.08
N ARG A 80 -12.41 8.05 2.10
CA ARG A 80 -11.29 8.32 3.01
C ARG A 80 -10.09 7.44 2.71
N VAL A 81 -10.32 6.18 2.34
CA VAL A 81 -9.24 5.23 2.06
C VAL A 81 -8.55 5.54 0.73
N ILE A 82 -9.31 5.76 -0.36
CA ILE A 82 -8.73 5.97 -1.69
C ILE A 82 -7.80 7.19 -1.71
N PRO A 83 -8.19 8.38 -1.21
CA PRO A 83 -7.27 9.52 -1.18
C PRO A 83 -6.04 9.28 -0.31
N ALA A 84 -6.18 8.60 0.83
CA ALA A 84 -5.05 8.31 1.71
C ALA A 84 -3.99 7.44 1.03
N VAL A 85 -4.42 6.34 0.39
CA VAL A 85 -3.51 5.43 -0.30
C VAL A 85 -2.92 6.07 -1.57
N MET A 86 -3.67 6.94 -2.26
CA MET A 86 -3.16 7.69 -3.41
C MET A 86 -2.00 8.61 -3.01
N VAL A 87 -2.14 9.34 -1.90
CA VAL A 87 -1.09 10.26 -1.42
C VAL A 87 0.17 9.49 -1.03
N GLY A 88 0.05 8.42 -0.24
CA GLY A 88 1.21 7.62 0.15
C GLY A 88 1.89 6.91 -1.02
N SER A 89 1.11 6.33 -1.93
CA SER A 89 1.64 5.66 -3.14
C SER A 89 2.29 6.65 -4.10
N GLY A 90 1.64 7.79 -4.34
CA GLY A 90 2.15 8.85 -5.20
C GLY A 90 3.47 9.42 -4.68
N LEU A 91 3.55 9.70 -3.36
CA LEU A 91 4.78 10.16 -2.73
C LEU A 91 5.90 9.10 -2.82
N THR A 92 5.57 7.82 -2.61
CA THR A 92 6.55 6.74 -2.73
C THR A 92 7.13 6.65 -4.14
N GLY A 93 6.27 6.69 -5.17
CA GLY A 93 6.70 6.70 -6.56
C GLY A 93 7.57 7.93 -6.87
N ALA A 94 7.17 9.11 -6.40
CA ALA A 94 7.93 10.34 -6.59
C ALA A 94 9.32 10.28 -5.92
N LEU A 95 9.41 9.78 -4.68
CA LEU A 95 10.68 9.61 -3.98
C LEU A 95 11.56 8.55 -4.64
N SER A 96 10.97 7.45 -5.10
CA SER A 96 11.68 6.39 -5.82
C SER A 96 12.33 6.94 -7.10
N MET A 97 11.59 7.72 -7.88
CA MET A 97 12.12 8.40 -9.07
C MET A 97 13.15 9.48 -8.70
N PHE A 98 12.90 10.27 -7.65
CA PHE A 98 13.81 11.33 -7.20
C PHE A 98 15.18 10.80 -6.77
N PHE A 99 15.21 9.69 -6.04
CA PHE A 99 16.45 9.03 -5.64
C PHE A 99 17.10 8.20 -6.77
N GLY A 100 16.49 8.17 -7.97
CA GLY A 100 17.02 7.41 -9.11
C GLY A 100 17.05 5.91 -8.84
N ILE A 101 16.08 5.39 -8.10
CA ILE A 101 16.00 3.96 -7.79
C ILE A 101 15.58 3.20 -9.04
N GLN A 102 16.25 2.09 -9.29
CA GLN A 102 16.17 1.23 -10.46
C GLN A 102 15.88 -0.19 -10.01
N LEU A 103 14.97 -0.84 -10.72
CA LEU A 103 14.60 -2.22 -10.47
C LEU A 103 14.58 -2.97 -11.82
N HIS A 104 15.46 -3.96 -11.94
CA HIS A 104 15.81 -4.57 -13.23
C HIS A 104 14.94 -5.77 -13.64
N VAL A 105 14.00 -6.19 -12.78
CA VAL A 105 13.15 -7.36 -13.03
C VAL A 105 11.68 -7.03 -12.75
N PRO A 106 10.72 -7.58 -13.49
CA PRO A 106 9.31 -7.33 -13.25
C PRO A 106 8.79 -8.20 -12.09
N HIS A 107 9.37 -8.07 -10.90
CA HIS A 107 9.00 -8.83 -9.71
C HIS A 107 8.75 -7.89 -8.53
N GLY A 108 7.69 -8.17 -7.79
CA GLY A 108 7.23 -7.32 -6.69
C GLY A 108 7.58 -7.86 -5.31
N GLY A 109 7.31 -7.02 -4.32
CA GLY A 109 7.41 -7.34 -2.91
C GLY A 109 8.82 -7.20 -2.35
N ILE A 110 8.94 -7.35 -1.03
CA ILE A 110 10.21 -7.34 -0.31
C ILE A 110 11.13 -8.49 -0.75
N TRP A 111 10.54 -9.54 -1.35
CA TRP A 111 11.24 -10.75 -1.80
C TRP A 111 12.30 -10.46 -2.86
N VAL A 112 12.05 -9.51 -3.76
CA VAL A 112 13.00 -9.12 -4.82
C VAL A 112 14.27 -8.50 -4.23
N MET A 113 14.18 -7.95 -3.02
CA MET A 113 15.31 -7.29 -2.35
C MET A 113 16.37 -8.27 -1.84
N PHE A 114 16.03 -9.56 -1.74
CA PHE A 114 16.99 -10.61 -1.38
C PHE A 114 17.88 -11.05 -2.56
N ILE A 115 17.59 -10.59 -3.77
CA ILE A 115 18.40 -10.89 -4.95
C ILE A 115 19.43 -9.77 -5.15
N PRO A 116 20.74 -10.04 -4.95
CA PRO A 116 21.77 -9.01 -5.06
C PRO A 116 21.80 -8.37 -6.44
N GLY A 117 21.91 -7.04 -6.49
CA GLY A 117 22.09 -6.27 -7.73
C GLY A 117 20.83 -5.99 -8.53
N VAL A 118 19.66 -6.50 -8.13
CA VAL A 118 18.39 -6.24 -8.84
C VAL A 118 17.87 -4.83 -8.58
N VAL A 119 18.01 -4.35 -7.34
CA VAL A 119 17.61 -3.01 -6.91
C VAL A 119 18.87 -2.22 -6.54
N ASN A 120 19.07 -1.05 -7.14
CA ASN A 120 20.12 -0.13 -6.67
C ASN A 120 19.63 0.60 -5.40
N GLY A 121 20.55 1.00 -4.51
CA GLY A 121 20.19 1.82 -3.35
C GLY A 121 19.11 1.18 -2.46
N LEU A 122 19.22 -0.12 -2.16
CA LEU A 122 18.21 -0.90 -1.42
C LEU A 122 17.71 -0.20 -0.14
N LEU A 123 18.61 0.44 0.61
CA LEU A 123 18.23 1.18 1.82
C LEU A 123 17.32 2.38 1.53
N LEU A 124 17.59 3.11 0.45
CA LEU A 124 16.72 4.20 0.01
C LEU A 124 15.37 3.65 -0.50
N TYR A 125 15.39 2.51 -1.20
CA TYR A 125 14.17 1.87 -1.67
C TYR A 125 13.23 1.50 -0.50
N LEU A 126 13.78 0.80 0.50
CA LEU A 126 13.08 0.50 1.75
C LEU A 126 12.59 1.77 2.45
N LEU A 127 13.43 2.81 2.53
CA LEU A 127 13.06 4.08 3.13
C LEU A 127 11.84 4.71 2.42
N THR A 128 11.80 4.71 1.09
CA THR A 128 10.64 5.26 0.35
C THR A 128 9.35 4.51 0.64
N ILE A 129 9.39 3.17 0.73
CA ILE A 129 8.23 2.32 1.06
C ILE A 129 7.75 2.62 2.48
N VAL A 130 8.68 2.73 3.44
CA VAL A 130 8.36 3.07 4.84
C VAL A 130 7.74 4.46 4.93
N ILE A 131 8.30 5.46 4.25
CA ILE A 131 7.75 6.82 4.21
C ILE A 131 6.33 6.81 3.67
N GLY A 132 6.08 6.16 2.53
CA GLY A 132 4.74 6.06 1.95
C GLY A 132 3.74 5.30 2.81
N THR A 133 4.20 4.26 3.51
CA THR A 133 3.40 3.49 4.46
C THR A 133 2.96 4.36 5.63
N ILE A 134 3.89 5.11 6.23
CA ILE A 134 3.62 6.05 7.33
C ILE A 134 2.69 7.17 6.86
N VAL A 135 2.92 7.71 5.65
CA VAL A 135 2.10 8.79 5.09
C VAL A 135 0.68 8.31 4.81
N THR A 136 0.50 7.10 4.25
CA THR A 136 -0.82 6.48 4.09
C THR A 136 -1.52 6.35 5.45
N ALA A 137 -0.85 5.81 6.46
CA ALA A 137 -1.41 5.65 7.79
C ALA A 137 -1.76 7.00 8.45
N GLY A 138 -0.88 7.99 8.31
CA GLY A 138 -1.12 9.36 8.80
C GLY A 138 -2.30 10.03 8.09
N MET A 139 -2.46 9.84 6.79
CA MET A 139 -3.62 10.32 6.04
C MET A 139 -4.91 9.65 6.53
N LEU A 140 -4.89 8.35 6.82
CA LEU A 140 -6.04 7.65 7.42
C LEU A 140 -6.36 8.19 8.82
N PHE A 141 -5.35 8.56 9.60
CA PHE A 141 -5.52 9.26 10.88
C PHE A 141 -6.06 10.70 10.73
N VAL A 142 -5.88 11.36 9.61
CA VAL A 142 -6.52 12.67 9.40
C VAL A 142 -7.95 12.49 8.90
N LEU A 143 -8.17 11.53 8.00
CA LEU A 143 -9.42 11.39 7.27
C LEU A 143 -10.47 10.55 8.02
N LYS A 144 -10.14 9.34 8.49
CA LYS A 144 -11.10 8.46 9.20
C LYS A 144 -11.33 9.00 10.61
N ARG A 145 -12.58 9.07 11.05
CA ARG A 145 -12.93 9.48 12.42
C ARG A 145 -13.01 8.25 13.34
N PRO A 146 -12.84 8.42 14.66
CA PRO A 146 -13.18 7.36 15.61
C PRO A 146 -14.62 6.89 15.43
N ILE A 147 -14.81 5.57 15.48
CA ILE A 147 -16.13 4.95 15.50
C ILE A 147 -16.69 5.19 16.90
N THR A 148 -17.88 5.78 16.99
CA THR A 148 -18.59 6.00 18.26
C THR A 148 -19.24 4.70 18.72
N VAL A 149 -19.35 4.48 20.04
CA VAL A 149 -19.91 3.25 20.62
C VAL A 149 -21.32 2.93 20.09
N GLU A 150 -22.15 3.95 19.84
CA GLU A 150 -23.49 3.80 19.25
C GLU A 150 -23.46 3.16 17.84
N ALA A 151 -22.41 3.42 17.06
CA ALA A 151 -22.26 2.85 15.72
C ALA A 151 -21.78 1.39 15.75
N GLU A 152 -21.07 1.00 16.81
CA GLU A 152 -20.65 -0.40 17.06
C GLU A 152 -21.87 -1.24 17.47
N GLU A 153 -22.73 -0.73 18.36
CA GLU A 153 -23.97 -1.40 18.78
C GLU A 153 -24.98 -1.55 17.63
N GLU A 154 -25.13 -0.54 16.76
CA GLU A 154 -25.98 -0.65 15.56
C GLU A 154 -25.45 -1.69 14.57
N ALA A 155 -24.14 -1.73 14.33
CA ALA A 155 -23.53 -2.71 13.41
C ALA A 155 -23.69 -4.14 13.93
N GLU A 156 -23.47 -4.36 15.23
CA GLU A 156 -23.64 -5.67 15.88
C GLU A 156 -25.11 -6.11 15.87
N ALA A 157 -26.05 -5.19 16.14
CA ALA A 157 -27.48 -5.48 16.09
C ALA A 157 -27.99 -5.82 14.67
N VAL A 158 -27.41 -5.22 13.63
CA VAL A 158 -27.73 -5.54 12.23
C VAL A 158 -27.16 -6.91 11.84
N ALA A 159 -25.92 -7.22 12.23
CA ALA A 159 -25.30 -8.52 11.94
C ALA A 159 -26.05 -9.68 12.61
N VAL A 160 -26.49 -9.51 13.86
CA VAL A 160 -27.30 -10.52 14.57
C VAL A 160 -28.67 -10.73 13.93
N LYS A 161 -29.27 -9.70 13.33
CA LYS A 161 -30.55 -9.83 12.60
C LYS A 161 -30.42 -10.50 11.23
N ALA A 162 -29.22 -10.54 10.66
CA ALA A 162 -28.96 -11.13 9.34
C ALA A 162 -28.53 -12.61 9.41
N ALA A 163 -28.27 -13.14 10.60
CA ALA A 163 -27.94 -14.54 10.88
C ALA A 163 -29.19 -15.36 11.29
#